data_AF-S7Z8I5-F1
#
_entry.id   AF-S7Z8I5-F1
#
_cell.length_a   1.000
_cell.length_b   1.000
_cell.length_c   1.000
_cell.angle_alpha   90.00
_cell.angle_beta   90.00
_cell.angle_gamma   90.00
#
_symmetry.space_group_name_H-M   'P 1'
#
loop_
_entity.id
_entity.type
_entity.pdbx_description
1 polymer ?
#
loop_
_entity_poly.entity_id
_entity_poly.type
_entity_poly.pdbx_seq_one_letter_code
_entity_poly.pdbx_strand_id
1 'polypeptide(L)'
;MASDCPTPSYPSPFYISAEFPRFAISYRWWEDEARAVLWAFNIPEICQVIRYGLFQDENFPRSSLLSRNADTIDAFLVTLAQRHEHQLLGNLSHVQRVEEILRRSRIPPLQPVPWMWFPPQPAHDLDAREIANAIEAESHHQFRKIAFEEIVRASLGYNAPSVEWFLLQHTVLCIYFVDHLRTYPKDISLYLKVEEHLRGSSPFAHRALIHCIRVIDPDAAQHLPQTFAPGFAFIAEPVQALFRDQPPSLTTILKIMSVLAIRFRHRYTHCARMQWHHPFDTSILFLEDYLNATSPKDLARTLTRTDELDFSGLARQNIVTNDIFVQAILTNWHELTTSVWECCAALPDIVPFLQECTQILLEAKNYHSLTALAAGLRRYNIASAQSRGLISTGNGVITLHPILPPEVDMIIDTAQNYDSYQQHYQTNPGIPFLTPHIREYQLHGEPAIRDLLLYLQRQPSTEP
;
A
#
# COMPACT_ATOMS: atom_id res chain seq x y z
N MET A 1 55.36 24.52 4.15
CA MET A 1 54.29 24.63 3.14
C MET A 1 53.63 23.27 3.05
N ALA A 2 52.58 23.05 3.85
CA ALA A 2 51.76 21.86 3.74
C ALA A 2 50.85 22.08 2.53
N SER A 3 50.92 21.19 1.55
CA SER A 3 50.07 21.22 0.38
C SER A 3 48.67 20.84 0.83
N ASP A 4 47.73 21.79 0.77
CA ASP A 4 46.30 21.51 0.90
C ASP A 4 45.94 20.53 -0.22
N CYS A 5 45.73 19.27 0.16
CA CYS A 5 45.15 18.28 -0.72
C CYS A 5 43.65 18.64 -0.81
N PRO A 6 43.13 19.06 -1.98
CA PRO A 6 41.72 19.39 -2.08
C PRO A 6 40.93 18.12 -1.80
N THR A 7 40.13 18.13 -0.73
CA THR A 7 39.13 17.09 -0.51
C THR A 7 38.24 17.04 -1.75
N PRO A 8 38.15 15.90 -2.46
CA PRO A 8 37.29 15.82 -3.63
C PRO A 8 35.85 16.08 -3.17
N SER A 9 35.28 17.20 -3.63
CA SER A 9 33.85 17.45 -3.49
C SER A 9 33.16 16.52 -4.49
N TYR A 10 32.46 15.50 -3.98
CA TYR A 10 31.61 14.64 -4.79
C TYR A 10 30.22 15.30 -4.87
N PRO A 11 29.86 16.00 -5.96
CA PRO A 11 28.53 16.57 -6.09
C PRO A 11 27.49 15.44 -6.14
N SER A 12 26.47 15.51 -5.27
CA SER A 12 25.36 14.57 -5.31
C SER A 12 24.56 14.75 -6.61
N PRO A 13 24.24 13.68 -7.36
CA PRO A 13 23.30 13.78 -8.47
C PRO A 13 21.84 13.88 -8.01
N PHE A 14 21.57 13.74 -6.72
CA PHE A 14 20.21 13.70 -6.17
C PHE A 14 19.90 14.93 -5.32
N TYR A 15 18.78 15.57 -5.65
CA TYR A 15 18.15 16.63 -4.86
C TYR A 15 16.67 16.32 -4.73
N ILE A 16 16.12 16.37 -3.51
CA ILE A 16 14.72 16.01 -3.26
C ILE A 16 13.74 16.79 -4.15
N SER A 17 14.01 18.07 -4.41
CA SER A 17 13.19 18.95 -5.27
C SER A 17 13.18 18.56 -6.75
N ALA A 18 14.15 17.76 -7.21
CA ALA A 18 14.21 17.22 -8.57
C ALA A 18 13.64 15.79 -8.64
N GLU A 19 13.57 15.09 -7.50
CA GLU A 19 13.15 13.69 -7.41
C GLU A 19 11.64 13.51 -7.26
N PHE A 20 10.93 14.59 -6.95
CA PHE A 20 9.48 14.65 -6.92
C PHE A 20 8.94 15.58 -8.01
N PRO A 21 7.83 15.22 -8.69
CA PRO A 21 7.11 16.14 -9.56
C PRO A 21 6.71 17.39 -8.80
N ARG A 22 6.83 18.55 -9.45
CA ARG A 22 6.45 19.84 -8.85
C ARG A 22 4.95 19.85 -8.55
N PHE A 23 4.63 20.10 -7.29
CA PHE A 23 3.26 20.25 -6.81
C PHE A 23 2.93 21.72 -6.55
N ALA A 24 2.48 22.41 -7.60
CA ALA A 24 2.11 23.81 -7.52
C ALA A 24 0.61 23.96 -7.27
N ILE A 25 0.26 24.37 -6.06
CA ILE A 25 -1.10 24.71 -5.65
C ILE A 25 -1.12 26.09 -5.00
N SER A 26 -2.19 26.85 -5.23
CA SER A 26 -2.32 28.21 -4.68
C SER A 26 -2.65 28.23 -3.19
N TYR A 27 -3.25 27.15 -2.66
CA TYR A 27 -3.73 27.08 -1.30
C TYR A 27 -3.75 25.64 -0.78
N ARG A 28 -3.16 25.43 0.40
CA ARG A 28 -3.08 24.13 1.10
C ARG A 28 -4.26 23.96 2.05
N TRP A 29 -5.44 23.74 1.50
CA TRP A 29 -6.69 23.65 2.25
C TRP A 29 -6.64 22.64 3.41
N TRP A 30 -5.89 21.55 3.24
CA TRP A 30 -5.72 20.53 4.29
C TRP A 30 -4.98 21.03 5.52
N GLU A 31 -4.15 22.08 5.45
CA GLU A 31 -3.49 22.61 6.65
C GLU A 31 -4.51 23.25 7.60
N ASP A 32 -5.53 23.91 7.06
CA ASP A 32 -6.61 24.52 7.85
C ASP A 32 -7.61 23.47 8.36
N GLU A 33 -7.92 22.44 7.57
CA GLU A 33 -8.72 21.31 8.07
C GLU A 33 -7.98 20.50 9.14
N ALA A 34 -6.67 20.28 8.97
CA ALA A 34 -5.85 19.61 9.98
C ALA A 34 -5.86 20.38 11.30
N ARG A 35 -5.84 21.72 11.24
CA ARG A 35 -6.05 22.57 12.42
C ARG A 35 -7.42 22.29 13.05
N ALA A 36 -8.50 22.32 12.27
CA ALA A 36 -9.84 22.05 12.81
C ALA A 36 -9.94 20.68 13.49
N VAL A 37 -9.36 19.64 12.87
CA VAL A 37 -9.35 18.27 13.41
C VAL A 37 -8.56 18.18 14.73
N LEU A 38 -7.40 18.84 14.85
CA LEU A 38 -6.62 18.85 16.10
C LEU A 38 -7.39 19.42 17.30
N TRP A 39 -8.33 20.33 17.03
CA TRP A 39 -9.21 20.93 18.04
C TRP A 39 -10.52 20.16 18.24
N ALA A 40 -10.83 19.19 17.38
CA ALA A 40 -11.98 18.30 17.53
C ALA A 40 -11.78 17.29 18.67
N PHE A 41 -12.79 16.48 18.95
CA PHE A 41 -12.76 15.45 20.00
C PHE A 41 -12.60 14.03 19.44
N ASN A 42 -12.39 13.89 18.14
CA ASN A 42 -12.24 12.59 17.48
C ASN A 42 -10.77 12.13 17.53
N ILE A 43 -10.44 11.31 18.53
CA ILE A 43 -9.08 10.81 18.79
C ILE A 43 -8.47 10.09 17.57
N PRO A 44 -9.14 9.11 16.92
CA PRO A 44 -8.64 8.48 15.70
C PRO A 44 -8.23 9.48 14.60
N GLU A 45 -9.05 10.50 14.35
CA GLU A 45 -8.76 11.51 13.32
C GLU A 45 -7.57 12.39 13.70
N ILE A 46 -7.47 12.79 14.97
CA ILE A 46 -6.33 13.53 15.49
C ILE A 46 -5.03 12.73 15.33
N CYS A 47 -5.06 11.42 15.65
CA CYS A 47 -3.91 10.54 15.46
C CYS A 47 -3.47 10.51 13.99
N GLN A 48 -4.40 10.40 13.05
CA GLN A 48 -4.08 10.40 11.63
C GLN A 48 -3.46 11.72 11.17
N VAL A 49 -4.00 12.84 11.62
CA VAL A 49 -3.43 14.18 11.34
C VAL A 49 -2.01 14.31 11.88
N ILE A 50 -1.74 13.83 13.10
CA ILE A 50 -0.39 13.81 13.69
C ILE A 50 0.53 12.87 12.90
N ARG A 51 0.02 11.70 12.49
CA ARG A 51 0.77 10.65 11.79
C ARG A 51 1.35 11.12 10.46
N TYR A 52 0.52 11.75 9.62
CA TYR A 52 0.97 12.31 8.34
C TYR A 52 1.67 13.66 8.52
N GLY A 53 1.27 14.44 9.53
CA GLY A 53 1.94 15.66 9.94
C GLY A 53 1.99 16.74 8.85
N LEU A 54 0.95 16.86 8.03
CA LEU A 54 0.89 17.80 6.89
C LEU A 54 0.77 19.27 7.34
N PHE A 55 1.82 19.76 8.02
CA PHE A 55 1.94 21.09 8.60
C PHE A 55 3.30 21.68 8.22
N GLN A 56 3.34 22.99 8.00
CA GLN A 56 4.62 23.70 7.85
C GLN A 56 5.38 23.78 9.17
N ASP A 57 4.66 24.01 10.28
CA ASP A 57 5.22 23.99 11.63
C ASP A 57 5.03 22.61 12.27
N GLU A 58 6.13 21.87 12.41
CA GLU A 58 6.13 20.53 13.04
C GLU A 58 5.80 20.55 14.54
N ASN A 59 5.87 21.72 15.19
CA ASN A 59 5.49 21.89 16.59
C ASN A 59 3.99 22.18 16.78
N PHE A 60 3.26 22.45 15.71
CA PHE A 60 1.85 22.83 15.78
C PHE A 60 0.95 21.80 16.50
N PRO A 61 1.09 20.48 16.28
CA PRO A 61 0.33 19.50 17.05
C PRO A 61 0.64 19.52 18.54
N ARG A 62 1.91 19.75 18.91
CA ARG A 62 2.35 19.85 20.30
C ARG A 62 1.72 21.05 20.99
N SER A 63 1.81 22.24 20.39
CA SER A 63 1.21 23.44 20.97
C SER A 63 -0.32 23.32 21.09
N SER A 64 -0.96 22.73 20.08
CA SER A 64 -2.41 22.48 20.10
C SER A 64 -2.80 21.56 21.25
N LEU A 65 -2.12 20.42 21.43
CA LEU A 65 -2.40 19.49 22.53
C LEU A 65 -2.08 20.09 23.91
N LEU A 66 -0.97 20.81 24.06
CA LEU A 66 -0.60 21.46 25.33
C LEU A 66 -1.65 22.47 25.80
N SER A 67 -2.35 23.13 24.87
CA SER A 67 -3.39 24.11 25.17
C SER A 67 -4.74 23.49 25.58
N ARG A 68 -4.91 22.16 25.43
CA ARG A 68 -6.12 21.46 25.88
C ARG A 68 -6.08 21.22 27.39
N ASN A 69 -7.25 21.08 27.99
CA ASN A 69 -7.35 20.77 29.42
C ASN A 69 -6.80 19.36 29.73
N ALA A 70 -6.43 19.13 31.00
CA ALA A 70 -5.84 17.88 31.45
C ALA A 70 -6.78 16.68 31.23
N ASP A 71 -8.07 16.84 31.51
CA ASP A 71 -9.06 15.76 31.39
C ASP A 71 -9.16 15.23 29.94
N THR A 72 -9.10 16.12 28.95
CA THR A 72 -9.13 15.73 27.53
C THR A 72 -7.87 14.97 27.14
N ILE A 73 -6.70 15.43 27.61
CA ILE A 73 -5.43 14.76 27.36
C ILE A 73 -5.37 13.39 28.04
N ASP A 74 -5.94 13.27 29.24
CA ASP A 74 -6.02 12.00 29.97
C ASP A 74 -6.93 11.00 29.24
N ALA A 75 -8.11 11.42 28.80
CA ALA A 75 -9.02 10.58 28.00
C ALA A 75 -8.39 10.14 26.67
N PHE A 76 -7.65 11.04 26.01
CA PHE A 76 -6.91 10.72 24.80
C PHE A 76 -5.85 9.65 25.09
N LEU A 77 -4.98 9.88 26.07
CA LEU A 77 -3.90 8.95 26.39
C LEU A 77 -4.44 7.57 26.82
N VAL A 78 -5.54 7.52 27.58
CA VAL A 78 -6.22 6.26 27.95
C VAL A 78 -6.70 5.50 26.71
N THR A 79 -7.24 6.20 25.71
CA THR A 79 -7.70 5.59 24.46
C THR A 79 -6.55 4.97 23.65
N LEU A 80 -5.35 5.55 23.72
CA LEU A 80 -4.14 5.03 23.06
C LEU A 80 -3.36 3.99 23.88
N ALA A 81 -3.71 3.81 25.14
CA ALA A 81 -2.98 2.94 26.06
C ALA A 81 -3.52 1.51 26.05
N GLN A 82 -2.64 0.53 26.23
CA GLN A 82 -3.05 -0.83 26.55
C GLN A 82 -3.48 -0.90 28.02
N ARG A 83 -4.44 -1.77 28.36
CA ARG A 83 -5.03 -1.84 29.72
C ARG A 83 -4.01 -1.95 30.85
N HIS A 84 -2.89 -2.64 30.64
CA HIS A 84 -1.85 -2.79 31.66
C HIS A 84 -0.94 -1.56 31.81
N GLU A 85 -0.90 -0.66 30.83
CA GLU A 85 -0.09 0.58 30.87
C GLU A 85 -0.76 1.70 31.67
N HIS A 86 -2.06 1.61 31.94
CA HIS A 86 -2.84 2.70 32.53
C HIS A 86 -2.30 3.16 33.89
N GLN A 87 -1.78 2.22 34.69
CA GLN A 87 -1.16 2.54 35.99
C GLN A 87 0.16 3.31 35.86
N LEU A 88 0.93 3.04 34.81
CA LEU A 88 2.23 3.70 34.55
C LEU A 88 2.02 5.12 34.01
N LEU A 89 0.97 5.32 33.21
CA LEU A 89 0.67 6.60 32.57
C LEU A 89 0.06 7.65 33.51
N GLY A 90 -0.55 7.22 34.63
CA GLY A 90 -1.17 8.11 35.62
C GLY A 90 -0.20 9.11 36.27
N ASN A 91 1.09 8.75 36.40
CA ASN A 91 2.11 9.57 37.08
C ASN A 91 2.74 10.65 36.19
N LEU A 92 2.37 10.72 34.91
CA LEU A 92 2.94 11.67 33.97
C LEU A 92 2.38 13.09 34.21
N SER A 93 3.23 14.10 34.09
CA SER A 93 2.79 15.50 33.99
C SER A 93 2.03 15.75 32.68
N HIS A 94 1.24 16.84 32.61
CA HIS A 94 0.50 17.23 31.40
C HIS A 94 1.39 17.22 30.13
N VAL A 95 2.58 17.82 30.22
CA VAL A 95 3.53 17.88 29.11
C VAL A 95 4.00 16.48 28.70
N GLN A 96 4.33 15.62 29.66
CA GLN A 96 4.76 14.25 29.38
C GLN A 96 3.65 13.41 28.74
N ARG A 97 2.38 13.62 29.12
CA ARG A 97 1.24 12.97 28.49
C ARG A 97 1.08 13.40 27.04
N VAL A 98 1.24 14.69 26.75
CA VAL A 98 1.23 15.20 25.37
C VAL A 98 2.36 14.58 24.53
N GLU A 99 3.59 14.52 25.03
CA GLU A 99 4.69 13.88 24.29
C GLU A 99 4.42 12.39 24.05
N GLU A 100 3.78 11.69 24.99
CA GLU A 100 3.42 10.28 24.80
C GLU A 100 2.33 10.09 23.74
N ILE A 101 1.31 10.97 23.70
CA ILE A 101 0.30 10.99 22.62
C ILE A 101 0.98 11.21 21.26
N LEU A 102 1.88 12.20 21.17
CA LEU A 102 2.62 12.49 19.94
C LEU A 102 3.47 11.29 19.52
N ARG A 103 4.21 10.68 20.45
CA ARG A 103 5.06 9.51 20.19
C ARG A 103 4.26 8.32 19.67
N ARG A 104 3.08 8.05 20.24
CA ARG A 104 2.19 6.94 19.82
C ARG A 104 1.47 7.21 18.50
N SER A 105 1.23 8.48 18.17
CA SER A 105 0.49 8.87 16.97
C SER A 105 1.39 9.07 15.75
N ARG A 106 2.68 9.39 15.96
CA ARG A 106 3.66 9.58 14.87
C ARG A 106 4.10 8.25 14.26
N ILE A 107 4.59 8.32 13.02
CA ILE A 107 5.33 7.21 12.43
C ILE A 107 6.60 6.91 13.25
N PRO A 108 7.04 5.64 13.32
CA PRO A 108 8.30 5.30 13.97
C PRO A 108 9.47 6.08 13.36
N PRO A 109 10.44 6.52 14.17
CA PRO A 109 11.59 7.24 13.66
C PRO A 109 12.42 6.35 12.74
N LEU A 110 12.99 6.97 11.69
CA LEU A 110 13.92 6.32 10.77
C LEU A 110 15.02 5.58 11.55
N GLN A 111 15.25 4.33 11.19
CA GLN A 111 16.41 3.56 11.64
C GLN A 111 17.42 3.55 10.48
N PRO A 112 18.40 4.47 10.47
CA PRO A 112 19.34 4.58 9.36
C PRO A 112 20.20 3.33 9.27
N VAL A 113 20.25 2.73 8.08
CA VAL A 113 21.13 1.61 7.75
C VAL A 113 22.07 2.11 6.64
N PRO A 114 23.40 1.93 6.79
CA PRO A 114 24.33 2.32 5.75
C PRO A 114 24.19 1.43 4.52
N TRP A 115 24.59 1.96 3.36
CA TRP A 115 24.76 1.18 2.14
C TRP A 115 25.81 0.09 2.33
N MET A 116 25.44 -1.17 2.06
CA MET A 116 26.29 -2.33 2.34
C MET A 116 26.89 -3.01 1.11
N TRP A 117 26.49 -2.62 -0.10
CA TRP A 117 27.02 -3.19 -1.33
C TRP A 117 28.27 -2.45 -1.83
N PHE A 118 29.29 -3.17 -2.27
CA PHE A 118 30.54 -2.59 -2.79
C PHE A 118 30.89 -3.16 -4.17
N PRO A 119 31.54 -2.37 -5.05
CA PRO A 119 32.10 -2.86 -6.30
C PRO A 119 33.03 -4.08 -6.07
N PRO A 120 32.85 -5.18 -6.81
CA PRO A 120 33.74 -6.34 -6.70
C PRO A 120 35.14 -6.01 -7.23
N GLN A 121 36.15 -6.69 -6.71
CA GLN A 121 37.52 -6.56 -7.23
C GLN A 121 37.62 -7.12 -8.66
N PRO A 122 38.52 -6.59 -9.52
CA PRO A 122 38.60 -6.97 -10.94
C PRO A 122 38.90 -8.45 -11.24
N ALA A 123 39.31 -9.23 -10.22
CA ALA A 123 39.59 -10.66 -10.33
C ALA A 123 38.35 -11.56 -10.10
N HIS A 124 37.19 -10.96 -9.80
CA HIS A 124 35.94 -11.70 -9.64
C HIS A 124 35.20 -11.86 -10.98
N ASP A 125 34.86 -13.10 -11.32
CA ASP A 125 34.11 -13.48 -12.54
C ASP A 125 32.60 -13.13 -12.48
N LEU A 126 32.20 -12.07 -11.77
CA LEU A 126 30.78 -11.71 -11.68
C LEU A 126 30.29 -11.11 -13.01
N ASP A 127 29.16 -11.62 -13.50
CA ASP A 127 28.52 -11.08 -14.70
C ASP A 127 27.84 -9.72 -14.40
N ALA A 128 27.74 -8.86 -15.42
CA ALA A 128 27.13 -7.54 -15.33
C ALA A 128 25.70 -7.59 -14.75
N ARG A 129 24.95 -8.65 -15.08
CA ARG A 129 23.60 -8.87 -14.56
C ARG A 129 23.59 -9.14 -13.06
N GLU A 130 24.54 -9.92 -12.56
CA GLU A 130 24.63 -10.25 -11.13
C GLU A 130 24.97 -9.01 -10.30
N ILE A 131 25.90 -8.19 -10.81
CA ILE A 131 26.23 -6.89 -10.24
C ILE A 131 24.99 -5.98 -10.19
N ALA A 132 24.27 -5.86 -11.32
CA ALA A 132 23.05 -5.04 -11.38
C ALA A 132 21.97 -5.51 -10.39
N ASN A 133 21.74 -6.82 -10.29
CA ASN A 133 20.77 -7.39 -9.34
C ASN A 133 21.17 -7.14 -7.89
N ALA A 134 22.46 -7.22 -7.55
CA ALA A 134 22.93 -6.95 -6.19
C ALA A 134 22.75 -5.47 -5.81
N ILE A 135 23.01 -4.55 -6.75
CA ILE A 135 22.76 -3.11 -6.55
C ILE A 135 21.26 -2.83 -6.44
N GLU A 136 20.42 -3.45 -7.27
CA GLU A 136 18.96 -3.31 -7.18
C GLU A 136 18.42 -3.82 -5.85
N ALA A 137 18.91 -4.97 -5.37
CA ALA A 137 18.51 -5.53 -4.09
C ALA A 137 18.87 -4.61 -2.92
N GLU A 138 20.06 -3.99 -2.94
CA GLU A 138 20.46 -3.00 -1.92
C GLU A 138 19.63 -1.70 -2.05
N SER A 139 19.42 -1.18 -3.26
CA SER A 139 18.55 -0.02 -3.51
C SER A 139 17.13 -0.26 -3.00
N HIS A 140 16.57 -1.44 -3.28
CA HIS A 140 15.27 -1.85 -2.77
C HIS A 140 15.29 -1.97 -1.25
N HIS A 141 16.33 -2.56 -0.66
CA HIS A 141 16.49 -2.63 0.80
C HIS A 141 16.40 -1.25 1.46
N GLN A 142 17.08 -0.25 0.89
CA GLN A 142 17.03 1.12 1.37
C GLN A 142 15.62 1.73 1.18
N PHE A 143 14.97 1.51 0.03
CA PHE A 143 13.61 1.99 -0.23
C PHE A 143 12.58 1.44 0.77
N ARG A 144 12.72 0.17 1.18
CA ARG A 144 11.83 -0.49 2.15
C ARG A 144 11.82 0.20 3.53
N LYS A 145 12.78 1.07 3.82
CA LYS A 145 12.86 1.83 5.08
C LYS A 145 12.02 3.11 5.05
N ILE A 146 11.60 3.56 3.88
CA ILE A 146 10.78 4.76 3.74
C ILE A 146 9.32 4.40 4.06
N ALA A 147 8.76 5.04 5.08
CA ALA A 147 7.35 4.93 5.38
C ALA A 147 6.52 5.64 4.28
N PHE A 148 5.32 5.12 3.99
CA PHE A 148 4.45 5.72 2.98
C PHE A 148 4.12 7.18 3.32
N GLU A 149 3.93 7.47 4.59
CA GLU A 149 3.64 8.81 5.12
C GLU A 149 4.75 9.82 4.78
N GLU A 150 6.02 9.41 4.78
CA GLU A 150 7.16 10.26 4.38
C GLU A 150 7.14 10.56 2.88
N ILE A 151 6.75 9.58 2.05
CA ILE A 151 6.57 9.80 0.62
C ILE A 151 5.41 10.77 0.38
N VAL A 152 4.30 10.66 1.11
CA VAL A 152 3.19 11.60 1.03
C VAL A 152 3.64 13.02 1.40
N ARG A 153 4.36 13.17 2.52
CA ARG A 153 4.94 14.46 2.93
C ARG A 153 5.81 15.07 1.84
N ALA A 154 6.77 14.31 1.32
CA ALA A 154 7.66 14.75 0.25
C ALA A 154 6.89 15.13 -1.03
N SER A 155 5.87 14.34 -1.39
CA SER A 155 5.03 14.57 -2.57
C SER A 155 4.25 15.86 -2.51
N LEU A 156 3.91 16.33 -1.31
CA LEU A 156 3.20 17.60 -1.08
C LEU A 156 4.16 18.75 -0.75
N GLY A 157 5.47 18.51 -0.80
CA GLY A 157 6.52 19.52 -0.61
C GLY A 157 6.84 19.82 0.86
N TYR A 158 6.59 18.88 1.78
CA TYR A 158 7.05 18.95 3.16
C TYR A 158 8.41 18.26 3.33
N ASN A 159 9.08 18.57 4.43
CA ASN A 159 10.31 17.89 4.83
C ASN A 159 10.04 16.39 5.09
N ALA A 160 10.91 15.52 4.56
CA ALA A 160 10.82 14.07 4.66
C ALA A 160 12.22 13.44 4.83
N PRO A 161 12.75 13.41 6.07
CA PRO A 161 14.10 12.94 6.35
C PRO A 161 14.41 11.52 5.84
N SER A 162 13.41 10.64 5.80
CA SER A 162 13.61 9.25 5.35
C SER A 162 13.86 9.17 3.84
N VAL A 163 13.24 10.07 3.08
CA VAL A 163 13.45 10.19 1.64
C VAL A 163 14.81 10.80 1.35
N GLU A 164 15.20 11.84 2.09
CA GLU A 164 16.53 12.44 1.98
C GLU A 164 17.64 11.43 2.30
N TRP A 165 17.45 10.62 3.36
CA TRP A 165 18.37 9.54 3.70
C TRP A 165 18.53 8.53 2.56
N PHE A 166 17.43 8.12 1.93
CA PHE A 166 17.46 7.20 0.78
C PHE A 166 18.26 7.77 -0.40
N LEU A 167 18.09 9.06 -0.72
CA LEU A 167 18.87 9.72 -1.77
C LEU A 167 20.36 9.86 -1.38
N LEU A 168 20.64 10.10 -0.10
CA LEU A 168 22.01 10.11 0.42
C LEU A 168 22.68 8.74 0.24
N GLN A 169 21.97 7.63 0.45
CA GLN A 169 22.54 6.29 0.23
C GLN A 169 22.93 6.06 -1.25
N HIS A 170 22.18 6.59 -2.20
CA HIS A 170 22.57 6.54 -3.61
C HIS A 170 23.74 7.49 -3.94
N THR A 171 23.94 8.53 -3.14
CA THR A 171 25.14 9.37 -3.20
C THR A 171 26.36 8.61 -2.68
N VAL A 172 26.21 7.83 -1.60
CA VAL A 172 27.27 6.94 -1.10
C VAL A 172 27.68 5.91 -2.17
N LEU A 173 26.70 5.31 -2.86
CA LEU A 173 26.97 4.45 -4.01
C LEU A 173 27.81 5.16 -5.09
N CYS A 174 27.53 6.45 -5.35
CA CYS A 174 28.33 7.22 -6.30
C CYS A 174 29.80 7.35 -5.86
N ILE A 175 30.05 7.61 -4.58
CA ILE A 175 31.41 7.73 -4.03
C ILE A 175 32.17 6.42 -4.25
N TYR A 176 31.55 5.28 -3.90
CA TYR A 176 32.17 3.97 -4.11
C TYR A 176 32.47 3.69 -5.59
N PHE A 177 31.58 4.05 -6.51
CA PHE A 177 31.85 3.89 -7.93
C PHE A 177 32.95 4.79 -8.44
N VAL A 178 32.97 6.06 -8.04
CA VAL A 178 34.02 6.98 -8.48
C VAL A 178 35.39 6.51 -8.02
N ASP A 179 35.52 6.07 -6.77
CA ASP A 179 36.78 5.57 -6.23
C ASP A 179 37.21 4.26 -6.92
N HIS A 180 36.26 3.33 -7.15
CA HIS A 180 36.52 2.08 -7.86
C HIS A 180 36.98 2.32 -9.30
N LEU A 181 36.23 3.08 -10.08
CA LEU A 181 36.50 3.29 -11.51
C LEU A 181 37.75 4.16 -11.75
N ARG A 182 38.12 5.06 -10.83
CA ARG A 182 39.42 5.75 -10.86
C ARG A 182 40.57 4.77 -10.64
N THR A 183 40.39 3.80 -9.75
CA THR A 183 41.39 2.78 -9.44
C THR A 183 41.50 1.74 -10.56
N TYR A 184 40.36 1.38 -11.17
CA TYR A 184 40.25 0.35 -12.21
C TYR A 184 39.52 0.86 -13.47
N PRO A 185 40.15 1.73 -14.29
CA PRO A 185 39.50 2.30 -15.48
C PRO A 185 39.04 1.27 -16.52
N LYS A 186 39.64 0.08 -16.53
CA LYS A 186 39.26 -1.02 -17.45
C LYS A 186 37.84 -1.54 -17.18
N ASP A 187 37.36 -1.41 -15.95
CA ASP A 187 36.05 -1.89 -15.52
C ASP A 187 34.91 -1.00 -16.06
N ILE A 188 35.19 0.19 -16.59
CA ILE A 188 34.18 1.06 -17.22
C ILE A 188 33.36 0.28 -18.24
N SER A 189 34.00 -0.58 -19.05
CA SER A 189 33.32 -1.42 -20.04
C SER A 189 32.35 -2.45 -19.44
N LEU A 190 32.65 -2.98 -18.26
CA LEU A 190 31.76 -3.85 -17.49
C LEU A 190 30.57 -3.04 -16.96
N TYR A 191 30.84 -1.87 -16.38
CA TYR A 191 29.80 -1.03 -15.78
C TYR A 191 28.87 -0.37 -16.80
N LEU A 192 29.30 -0.19 -18.05
CA LEU A 192 28.40 0.14 -19.15
C LEU A 192 27.36 -0.97 -19.39
N LYS A 193 27.73 -2.25 -19.27
CA LYS A 193 26.78 -3.37 -19.36
C LYS A 193 25.88 -3.47 -18.12
N VAL A 194 26.42 -3.13 -16.94
CA VAL A 194 25.63 -3.07 -15.69
C VAL A 194 24.54 -2.00 -15.81
N GLU A 195 24.86 -0.84 -16.39
CA GLU A 195 23.90 0.25 -16.65
C GLU A 195 22.68 -0.23 -17.45
N GLU A 196 22.89 -1.04 -18.50
CA GLU A 196 21.80 -1.56 -19.34
C GLU A 196 20.79 -2.38 -18.52
N HIS A 197 21.28 -3.17 -17.56
CA HIS A 197 20.44 -3.94 -16.65
C HIS A 197 19.76 -3.07 -15.58
N LEU A 198 20.45 -2.05 -15.06
CA LEU A 198 19.89 -1.13 -14.06
C LEU A 198 18.81 -0.22 -14.61
N ARG A 199 18.88 0.15 -15.90
CA ARG A 199 17.97 1.09 -16.55
C ARG A 199 16.48 0.78 -16.34
N GLY A 200 16.10 -0.50 -16.37
CA GLY A 200 14.73 -0.96 -16.17
C GLY A 200 14.44 -1.54 -14.77
N SER A 201 15.45 -1.64 -13.90
CA SER A 201 15.34 -2.37 -12.62
C SER A 201 15.65 -1.52 -11.39
N SER A 202 16.40 -0.42 -11.50
CA SER A 202 16.61 0.53 -10.41
C SER A 202 16.96 1.93 -10.95
N PRO A 203 16.00 2.86 -11.04
CA PRO A 203 16.23 4.17 -11.65
C PRO A 203 17.21 5.03 -10.85
N PHE A 204 17.23 4.91 -9.52
CA PHE A 204 18.16 5.66 -8.68
C PHE A 204 19.59 5.14 -8.84
N ALA A 205 19.81 3.83 -8.78
CA ALA A 205 21.13 3.25 -8.99
C ALA A 205 21.65 3.47 -10.41
N HIS A 206 20.76 3.38 -11.41
CA HIS A 206 21.04 3.72 -12.80
C HIS A 206 21.58 5.14 -12.95
N ARG A 207 20.87 6.14 -12.41
CA ARG A 207 21.32 7.54 -12.46
C ARG A 207 22.62 7.78 -11.69
N ALA A 208 22.80 7.12 -10.55
CA ALA A 208 24.06 7.16 -9.79
C ALA A 208 25.23 6.67 -10.64
N LEU A 209 25.09 5.51 -11.30
CA LEU A 209 26.13 4.91 -12.12
C LEU A 209 26.46 5.78 -13.35
N ILE A 210 25.44 6.25 -14.08
CA ILE A 210 25.65 7.15 -15.23
C ILE A 210 26.37 8.43 -14.81
N HIS A 211 26.00 9.01 -13.67
CA HIS A 211 26.67 10.19 -13.16
C HIS A 211 28.17 9.93 -12.91
N CYS A 212 28.51 8.80 -12.30
CA CYS A 212 29.90 8.42 -12.04
C CYS A 212 30.71 8.24 -13.33
N ILE A 213 30.13 7.53 -14.32
CA ILE A 213 30.79 7.33 -15.62
C ILE A 213 31.02 8.68 -16.30
N ARG A 214 30.05 9.60 -16.29
CA ARG A 214 30.22 10.96 -16.85
C ARG A 214 31.35 11.76 -16.23
N VAL A 215 31.55 11.62 -14.91
CA VAL A 215 32.60 12.34 -14.18
C VAL A 215 33.99 11.80 -14.53
N ILE A 216 34.10 10.51 -14.86
CA ILE A 216 35.37 9.82 -15.06
C ILE A 216 35.76 9.74 -16.53
N ASP A 217 34.80 9.43 -17.40
CA ASP A 217 34.95 9.27 -18.83
C ASP A 217 33.75 9.91 -19.56
N PRO A 218 33.82 11.23 -19.82
CA PRO A 218 32.76 11.96 -20.51
C PRO A 218 32.46 11.42 -21.91
N ASP A 219 33.46 10.87 -22.60
CA ASP A 219 33.33 10.36 -23.96
C ASP A 219 32.53 9.05 -23.98
N ALA A 220 32.83 8.12 -23.07
CA ALA A 220 32.05 6.90 -22.89
C ALA A 220 30.58 7.18 -22.54
N ALA A 221 30.32 8.30 -21.86
CA ALA A 221 28.98 8.66 -21.40
C ALA A 221 28.10 9.39 -22.44
N GLN A 222 28.64 9.81 -23.59
CA GLN A 222 27.89 10.54 -24.62
C GLN A 222 26.72 9.72 -25.20
N HIS A 223 26.85 8.38 -25.18
CA HIS A 223 25.84 7.46 -25.71
C HIS A 223 24.84 6.97 -24.66
N LEU A 224 25.01 7.36 -23.39
CA LEU A 224 24.16 6.88 -22.30
C LEU A 224 22.85 7.68 -22.22
N PRO A 225 21.68 7.00 -22.19
CA PRO A 225 20.39 7.69 -22.13
C PRO A 225 20.23 8.44 -20.82
N GLN A 226 19.63 9.64 -20.91
CA GLN A 226 19.32 10.46 -19.73
C GLN A 226 17.86 10.27 -19.33
N THR A 227 17.67 9.86 -18.07
CA THR A 227 16.34 9.81 -17.46
C THR A 227 16.08 11.16 -16.78
N PHE A 228 15.21 11.98 -17.38
CA PHE A 228 14.82 13.29 -16.83
C PHE A 228 13.59 13.23 -15.91
N ALA A 229 12.92 12.08 -15.86
CA ALA A 229 11.73 11.92 -15.02
C ALA A 229 12.12 11.84 -13.53
N PRO A 230 11.38 12.52 -12.64
CA PRO A 230 11.58 12.42 -11.20
C PRO A 230 11.48 10.95 -10.73
N GLY A 231 12.42 10.48 -9.91
CA GLY A 231 12.48 9.07 -9.51
C GLY A 231 11.28 8.60 -8.69
N PHE A 232 10.61 9.50 -7.96
CA PHE A 232 9.41 9.18 -7.18
C PHE A 232 8.09 9.46 -7.91
N ALA A 233 8.12 9.89 -9.18
CA ALA A 233 6.90 10.24 -9.92
C ALA A 233 5.83 9.14 -9.89
N PHE A 234 6.25 7.86 -9.97
CA PHE A 234 5.33 6.72 -9.96
C PHE A 234 4.45 6.63 -8.71
N ILE A 235 4.86 7.18 -7.56
CA ILE A 235 4.03 7.24 -6.33
C ILE A 235 3.54 8.67 -6.07
N ALA A 236 4.39 9.65 -6.31
CA ALA A 236 4.11 11.04 -6.00
C ALA A 236 2.97 11.60 -6.86
N GLU A 237 2.90 11.28 -8.16
CA GLU A 237 1.83 11.81 -9.02
C GLU A 237 0.45 11.29 -8.60
N PRO A 238 0.24 9.97 -8.38
CA PRO A 238 -1.03 9.49 -7.86
C PRO A 238 -1.41 10.08 -6.49
N VAL A 239 -0.44 10.22 -5.57
CA VAL A 239 -0.69 10.86 -4.27
C VAL A 239 -1.09 12.32 -4.44
N GLN A 240 -0.40 13.08 -5.27
CA GLN A 240 -0.71 14.48 -5.53
C GLN A 240 -2.09 14.66 -6.17
N ALA A 241 -2.53 13.74 -7.04
CA ALA A 241 -3.86 13.79 -7.66
C ALA A 241 -4.98 13.81 -6.60
N LEU A 242 -4.84 12.98 -5.56
CA LEU A 242 -5.83 12.90 -4.47
C LEU A 242 -6.01 14.22 -3.69
N PHE A 243 -5.02 15.12 -3.70
CA PHE A 243 -5.12 16.44 -3.06
C PHE A 243 -5.54 17.55 -4.03
N ARG A 244 -5.44 17.34 -5.35
CA ARG A 244 -5.88 18.31 -6.37
C ARG A 244 -7.39 18.31 -6.53
N ASP A 245 -7.99 17.14 -6.54
CA ASP A 245 -9.39 16.95 -6.94
C ASP A 245 -10.40 17.35 -5.84
N GLN A 246 -9.97 18.18 -4.87
CA GLN A 246 -10.75 18.68 -3.71
C GLN A 246 -11.75 17.65 -3.17
N PRO A 247 -11.27 16.56 -2.55
CA PRO A 247 -12.13 15.55 -1.94
C PRO A 247 -12.93 16.14 -0.76
N PRO A 248 -13.99 15.46 -0.31
CA PRO A 248 -15.00 16.04 0.58
C PRO A 248 -14.49 16.46 1.95
N SER A 249 -13.37 15.90 2.44
CA SER A 249 -12.66 16.34 3.65
C SER A 249 -11.26 15.74 3.76
N LEU A 250 -10.40 16.34 4.57
CA LEU A 250 -9.11 15.81 4.96
C LEU A 250 -9.25 14.46 5.66
N THR A 251 -10.24 14.30 6.55
CA THR A 251 -10.48 13.03 7.24
C THR A 251 -10.71 11.90 6.24
N THR A 252 -11.47 12.15 5.16
CA THR A 252 -11.67 11.19 4.07
C THR A 252 -10.34 10.86 3.38
N ILE A 253 -9.54 11.86 3.01
CA ILE A 253 -8.20 11.61 2.44
C ILE A 253 -7.36 10.76 3.37
N LEU A 254 -7.27 11.09 4.65
CA LEU A 254 -6.40 10.38 5.59
C LEU A 254 -6.83 8.93 5.81
N LYS A 255 -8.13 8.63 5.71
CA LYS A 255 -8.62 7.25 5.64
C LYS A 255 -8.14 6.53 4.38
N ILE A 256 -8.28 7.15 3.20
CA ILE A 256 -7.76 6.62 1.93
C ILE A 256 -6.25 6.37 2.03
N MET A 257 -5.49 7.37 2.50
CA MET A 257 -4.05 7.27 2.69
C MET A 257 -3.67 6.13 3.63
N SER A 258 -4.44 5.90 4.70
CA SER A 258 -4.20 4.79 5.63
C SER A 258 -4.32 3.43 4.95
N VAL A 259 -5.31 3.26 4.06
CA VAL A 259 -5.47 2.03 3.25
C VAL A 259 -4.31 1.91 2.25
N LEU A 260 -3.96 3.01 1.58
CA LEU A 260 -2.83 3.05 0.65
C LEU A 260 -1.49 2.76 1.34
N ALA A 261 -1.33 3.10 2.62
CA ALA A 261 -0.14 2.72 3.39
C ALA A 261 -0.02 1.19 3.54
N ILE A 262 -1.13 0.46 3.68
CA ILE A 262 -1.13 -1.01 3.68
C ILE A 262 -0.76 -1.56 2.31
N ARG A 263 -1.39 -1.01 1.26
CA ARG A 263 -1.09 -1.37 -0.13
C ARG A 263 0.36 -1.13 -0.50
N PHE A 264 0.92 0.01 -0.12
CA PHE A 264 2.31 0.38 -0.35
C PHE A 264 3.25 -0.67 0.27
N ARG A 265 3.00 -1.09 1.52
CA ARG A 265 3.81 -2.13 2.18
C ARG A 265 3.71 -3.46 1.47
N HIS A 266 2.50 -3.87 1.09
CA HIS A 266 2.28 -5.11 0.36
C HIS A 266 3.00 -5.11 -1.00
N ARG A 267 2.89 -4.01 -1.75
CA ARG A 267 3.37 -3.90 -3.14
C ARG A 267 4.87 -3.61 -3.25
N TYR A 268 5.44 -2.85 -2.32
CA TYR A 268 6.82 -2.38 -2.42
C TYR A 268 7.71 -2.77 -1.24
N THR A 269 7.16 -3.06 -0.07
CA THR A 269 7.98 -3.48 1.09
C THR A 269 8.16 -5.00 1.15
N HIS A 270 7.09 -5.75 0.90
CA HIS A 270 7.05 -7.20 1.06
C HIS A 270 7.18 -7.98 -0.27
N CYS A 271 7.40 -7.28 -1.39
CA CYS A 271 7.61 -7.92 -2.68
C CYS A 271 9.06 -8.42 -2.84
N ALA A 272 9.23 -9.46 -3.65
CA ALA A 272 10.57 -10.00 -3.97
C ALA A 272 11.35 -9.09 -4.92
N ARG A 273 10.65 -8.35 -5.79
CA ARG A 273 11.22 -7.49 -6.83
C ARG A 273 10.46 -6.17 -6.88
N MET A 274 11.20 -5.07 -6.95
CA MET A 274 10.64 -3.74 -7.01
C MET A 274 10.13 -3.40 -8.42
N GLN A 275 8.97 -2.75 -8.50
CA GLN A 275 8.37 -2.29 -9.76
C GLN A 275 8.41 -0.76 -9.85
N TRP A 276 9.59 -0.21 -10.14
CA TRP A 276 9.82 1.25 -10.15
C TRP A 276 9.04 2.04 -11.20
N HIS A 277 8.62 1.38 -12.28
CA HIS A 277 8.00 2.02 -13.44
C HIS A 277 6.48 1.87 -13.48
N HIS A 278 5.90 1.10 -12.56
CA HIS A 278 4.46 0.93 -12.50
C HIS A 278 3.86 1.97 -11.55
N PRO A 279 2.95 2.84 -12.03
CA PRO A 279 2.29 3.82 -11.19
C PRO A 279 1.63 3.17 -9.97
N PHE A 280 1.68 3.87 -8.84
CA PHE A 280 1.01 3.44 -7.63
C PHE A 280 -0.50 3.57 -7.81
N ASP A 281 -1.17 2.43 -7.80
CA ASP A 281 -2.61 2.38 -7.93
C ASP A 281 -3.30 2.85 -6.64
N THR A 282 -3.96 4.00 -6.74
CA THR A 282 -4.74 4.61 -5.66
C THR A 282 -6.20 4.20 -5.65
N SER A 283 -6.66 3.38 -6.62
CA SER A 283 -8.04 2.94 -6.69
C SER A 283 -8.32 1.87 -5.63
N ILE A 284 -9.24 2.16 -4.71
CA ILE A 284 -9.67 1.20 -3.68
C ILE A 284 -11.12 0.91 -3.96
N LEU A 285 -11.40 -0.29 -4.45
CA LEU A 285 -12.76 -0.73 -4.74
C LEU A 285 -13.63 -0.56 -3.49
N PHE A 286 -14.91 -0.24 -3.69
CA PHE A 286 -15.96 -0.02 -2.68
C PHE A 286 -15.69 1.06 -1.61
N LEU A 287 -14.48 1.58 -1.43
CA LEU A 287 -14.17 2.47 -0.31
C LEU A 287 -14.93 3.79 -0.41
N GLU A 288 -15.04 4.37 -1.60
CA GLU A 288 -15.85 5.56 -1.82
C GLU A 288 -17.33 5.30 -1.53
N ASP A 289 -17.86 4.18 -2.02
CA ASP A 289 -19.24 3.75 -1.76
C ASP A 289 -19.48 3.54 -0.25
N TYR A 290 -18.51 2.95 0.47
CA TYR A 290 -18.56 2.79 1.91
C TYR A 290 -18.56 4.13 2.65
N LEU A 291 -17.67 5.05 2.27
CA LEU A 291 -17.56 6.36 2.93
C LEU A 291 -18.81 7.21 2.71
N ASN A 292 -19.51 7.00 1.59
CA ASN A 292 -20.76 7.66 1.26
C ASN A 292 -22.01 6.90 1.74
N ALA A 293 -21.88 5.64 2.15
CA ALA A 293 -23.00 4.81 2.59
C ALA A 293 -23.50 5.24 3.97
N THR A 294 -24.83 5.31 4.12
CA THR A 294 -25.46 5.57 5.43
C THR A 294 -25.69 4.31 6.25
N SER A 295 -25.65 3.14 5.61
CA SER A 295 -25.83 1.83 6.24
C SER A 295 -25.16 0.71 5.44
N PRO A 296 -24.87 -0.45 6.06
CA PRO A 296 -24.37 -1.65 5.35
C PRO A 296 -25.28 -2.09 4.20
N LYS A 297 -26.59 -1.85 4.34
CA LYS A 297 -27.58 -2.13 3.30
C LYS A 297 -27.40 -1.28 2.06
N ASP A 298 -26.99 -0.02 2.20
CA ASP A 298 -26.75 0.87 1.06
C ASP A 298 -25.53 0.38 0.27
N LEU A 299 -24.44 0.02 0.96
CA LEU A 299 -23.27 -0.56 0.32
C LEU A 299 -23.61 -1.86 -0.41
N ALA A 300 -24.33 -2.78 0.24
CA ALA A 300 -24.75 -4.04 -0.36
C ALA A 300 -25.60 -3.82 -1.62
N ARG A 301 -26.48 -2.81 -1.63
CA ARG A 301 -27.26 -2.43 -2.82
C ARG A 301 -26.37 -1.90 -3.94
N THR A 302 -25.39 -1.04 -3.63
CA THR A 302 -24.46 -0.52 -4.63
C THR A 302 -23.64 -1.64 -5.25
N LEU A 303 -23.04 -2.50 -4.43
CA LEU A 303 -22.28 -3.68 -4.90
C LEU A 303 -23.14 -4.60 -5.76
N THR A 304 -24.38 -4.87 -5.34
CA THR A 304 -25.31 -5.71 -6.12
C THR A 304 -25.64 -5.10 -7.47
N ARG A 305 -25.89 -3.80 -7.53
CA ARG A 305 -26.16 -3.12 -8.80
C ARG A 305 -24.94 -3.14 -9.73
N THR A 306 -23.74 -2.93 -9.19
CA THR A 306 -22.50 -3.03 -9.97
C THR A 306 -22.31 -4.44 -10.51
N ASP A 307 -22.47 -5.46 -9.66
CA ASP A 307 -22.34 -6.85 -10.08
C ASP A 307 -23.43 -7.25 -11.08
N GLU A 308 -24.68 -6.77 -10.95
CA GLU A 308 -25.72 -7.00 -11.95
C GLU A 308 -25.31 -6.47 -13.33
N LEU A 309 -24.70 -5.29 -13.39
CA LEU A 309 -24.19 -4.72 -14.64
C LEU A 309 -23.02 -5.52 -15.19
N ASP A 310 -22.04 -5.87 -14.36
CA ASP A 310 -20.87 -6.65 -14.76
C ASP A 310 -21.26 -8.05 -15.27
N PHE A 311 -22.30 -8.65 -14.69
CA PHE A 311 -22.77 -9.98 -15.08
C PHE A 311 -23.81 -9.97 -16.22
N SER A 312 -24.43 -8.82 -16.52
CA SER A 312 -25.45 -8.72 -17.60
C SER A 312 -24.92 -9.14 -18.98
N GLY A 313 -23.62 -8.95 -19.22
CA GLY A 313 -22.95 -9.34 -20.45
C GLY A 313 -22.41 -10.79 -20.46
N LEU A 314 -22.54 -11.52 -19.35
CA LEU A 314 -21.95 -12.86 -19.22
C LEU A 314 -22.78 -13.89 -19.99
N ALA A 315 -22.25 -14.37 -21.11
CA ALA A 315 -22.84 -15.43 -21.91
C ALA A 315 -22.15 -16.78 -21.69
N ARG A 316 -22.85 -17.84 -22.09
CA ARG A 316 -22.34 -19.22 -22.09
C ARG A 316 -20.97 -19.36 -22.76
N GLN A 317 -20.79 -18.68 -23.90
CA GLN A 317 -19.55 -18.78 -24.68
C GLN A 317 -18.35 -18.28 -23.87
N ASN A 318 -18.53 -17.18 -23.10
CA ASN A 318 -17.47 -16.60 -22.29
C ASN A 318 -16.95 -17.60 -21.26
N ILE A 319 -17.86 -18.33 -20.58
CA ILE A 319 -17.53 -19.36 -19.60
C ILE A 319 -16.82 -20.55 -20.26
N VAL A 320 -17.35 -21.02 -21.40
CA VAL A 320 -16.81 -22.17 -22.14
C VAL A 320 -15.37 -21.93 -22.61
N THR A 321 -15.09 -20.72 -23.11
CA THR A 321 -13.74 -20.35 -23.58
C THR A 321 -12.86 -19.75 -22.50
N ASN A 322 -13.41 -19.49 -21.30
CA ASN A 322 -12.74 -18.75 -20.23
C ASN A 322 -12.05 -17.48 -20.76
N ASP A 323 -12.83 -16.63 -21.43
CA ASP A 323 -12.29 -15.50 -22.18
C ASP A 323 -11.95 -14.28 -21.30
N ILE A 324 -11.56 -13.19 -21.96
CA ILE A 324 -11.16 -11.93 -21.30
C ILE A 324 -12.28 -11.40 -20.40
N PHE A 325 -13.55 -11.61 -20.74
CA PHE A 325 -14.68 -11.13 -19.95
C PHE A 325 -14.80 -11.88 -18.62
N VAL A 326 -14.68 -13.22 -18.65
CA VAL A 326 -14.62 -14.03 -17.42
C VAL A 326 -13.41 -13.67 -16.58
N GLN A 327 -12.24 -13.48 -17.21
CA GLN A 327 -11.03 -13.07 -16.51
C GLN A 327 -11.15 -11.70 -15.85
N ALA A 328 -11.89 -10.76 -16.46
CA ALA A 328 -12.18 -9.45 -15.86
C ALA A 328 -13.01 -9.59 -14.58
N ILE A 329 -14.10 -10.38 -14.60
CA ILE A 329 -14.92 -10.63 -13.40
C ILE A 329 -14.10 -11.31 -12.28
N LEU A 330 -13.27 -12.29 -12.62
CA LEU A 330 -12.40 -12.94 -11.64
C LEU A 330 -11.34 -11.98 -11.06
N THR A 331 -10.81 -11.08 -11.90
CA THR A 331 -9.86 -10.04 -11.47
C THR A 331 -10.53 -9.06 -10.50
N ASN A 332 -11.73 -8.56 -10.85
CA ASN A 332 -12.52 -7.69 -9.98
C ASN A 332 -12.78 -8.35 -8.61
N TRP A 333 -13.12 -9.64 -8.59
CA TRP A 333 -13.30 -10.39 -7.33
C TRP A 333 -12.03 -10.41 -6.46
N HIS A 334 -10.87 -10.65 -7.08
CA HIS A 334 -9.58 -10.68 -6.39
C HIS A 334 -9.16 -9.29 -5.89
N GLU A 335 -9.40 -8.25 -6.68
CA GLU A 335 -9.13 -6.86 -6.30
C GLU A 335 -10.05 -6.41 -5.17
N LEU A 336 -11.33 -6.79 -5.19
CA LEU A 336 -12.28 -6.50 -4.12
C LEU A 336 -11.86 -7.19 -2.83
N THR A 337 -11.54 -8.48 -2.89
CA THR A 337 -11.01 -9.25 -1.75
C THR A 337 -9.77 -8.59 -1.13
N THR A 338 -8.87 -8.11 -1.99
CA THR A 338 -7.63 -7.45 -1.56
C THR A 338 -7.93 -6.08 -0.94
N SER A 339 -8.79 -5.27 -1.56
CA SER A 339 -9.21 -3.97 -1.05
C SER A 339 -9.89 -4.10 0.31
N VAL A 340 -10.73 -5.13 0.51
CA VAL A 340 -11.38 -5.39 1.80
C VAL A 340 -10.34 -5.69 2.88
N TRP A 341 -9.37 -6.57 2.59
CA TRP A 341 -8.29 -6.86 3.53
C TRP A 341 -7.46 -5.61 3.87
N GLU A 342 -7.09 -4.81 2.87
CA GLU A 342 -6.35 -3.54 3.05
C GLU A 342 -7.14 -2.55 3.92
N CYS A 343 -8.44 -2.40 3.65
CA CYS A 343 -9.36 -1.55 4.41
C CYS A 343 -9.49 -2.01 5.85
N CYS A 344 -9.73 -3.29 6.13
CA CYS A 344 -9.81 -3.80 7.50
C CYS A 344 -8.50 -3.67 8.27
N ALA A 345 -7.36 -3.85 7.59
CA ALA A 345 -6.05 -3.68 8.21
C ALA A 345 -5.74 -2.22 8.57
N ALA A 346 -6.20 -1.27 7.76
CA ALA A 346 -5.99 0.17 7.97
C ALA A 346 -7.04 0.81 8.89
N LEU A 347 -8.30 0.37 8.79
CA LEU A 347 -9.48 0.95 9.43
C LEU A 347 -10.27 -0.17 10.14
N PRO A 348 -9.81 -0.68 11.30
CA PRO A 348 -10.45 -1.81 11.97
C PRO A 348 -11.94 -1.60 12.30
N ASP A 349 -12.36 -0.35 12.47
CA ASP A 349 -13.76 0.03 12.75
C ASP A 349 -14.71 -0.29 11.59
N ILE A 350 -14.19 -0.55 10.37
CA ILE A 350 -15.00 -0.98 9.22
C ILE A 350 -15.50 -2.42 9.37
N VAL A 351 -14.83 -3.25 10.19
CA VAL A 351 -15.08 -4.70 10.24
C VAL A 351 -16.54 -5.03 10.61
N PRO A 352 -17.15 -4.45 11.66
CA PRO A 352 -18.56 -4.71 11.97
C PRO A 352 -19.51 -4.33 10.84
N PHE A 353 -19.23 -3.21 10.17
CA PHE A 353 -20.04 -2.74 9.04
C PHE A 353 -20.00 -3.74 7.87
N LEU A 354 -18.82 -4.28 7.54
CA LEU A 354 -18.69 -5.27 6.47
C LEU A 354 -19.28 -6.63 6.86
N GLN A 355 -19.22 -7.03 8.14
CA GLN A 355 -19.89 -8.24 8.63
C GLN A 355 -21.40 -8.19 8.36
N GLU A 356 -22.05 -7.08 8.73
CA GLU A 356 -23.48 -6.88 8.44
C GLU A 356 -23.74 -6.83 6.93
N CYS A 357 -22.88 -6.15 6.16
CA CYS A 357 -22.97 -6.11 4.70
C CYS A 357 -22.94 -7.51 4.08
N THR A 358 -22.12 -8.44 4.61
CA THR A 358 -22.09 -9.83 4.11
C THR A 358 -23.41 -10.57 4.34
N GLN A 359 -24.08 -10.38 5.48
CA GLN A 359 -25.40 -10.99 5.71
C GLN A 359 -26.43 -10.47 4.72
N ILE A 360 -26.42 -9.16 4.47
CA ILE A 360 -27.36 -8.52 3.53
C ILE A 360 -27.10 -8.99 2.09
N LEU A 361 -25.84 -9.17 1.68
CA LEU A 361 -25.50 -9.70 0.36
C LEU A 361 -25.93 -11.17 0.19
N LEU A 362 -25.85 -11.97 1.26
CA LEU A 362 -26.37 -13.34 1.27
C LEU A 362 -27.89 -13.35 1.07
N GLU A 363 -28.63 -12.48 1.77
CA GLU A 363 -30.09 -12.33 1.58
C GLU A 363 -30.45 -11.85 0.16
N ALA A 364 -29.63 -10.94 -0.39
CA ALA A 364 -29.77 -10.45 -1.76
C ALA A 364 -29.33 -11.48 -2.83
N LYS A 365 -28.79 -12.64 -2.42
CA LYS A 365 -28.24 -13.68 -3.31
C LYS A 365 -27.15 -13.16 -4.23
N ASN A 366 -26.38 -12.18 -3.77
CA ASN A 366 -25.18 -11.70 -4.47
C ASN A 366 -23.96 -12.44 -3.92
N TYR A 367 -23.67 -13.61 -4.48
CA TYR A 367 -22.56 -14.46 -4.03
C TYR A 367 -21.19 -13.95 -4.49
N HIS A 368 -21.14 -13.14 -5.56
CA HIS A 368 -19.89 -12.57 -6.07
C HIS A 368 -19.24 -11.63 -5.05
N SER A 369 -19.90 -10.52 -4.73
CA SER A 369 -19.40 -9.58 -3.72
C SER A 369 -19.39 -10.17 -2.31
N LEU A 370 -20.35 -11.03 -1.96
CA LEU A 370 -20.37 -11.72 -0.65
C LEU A 370 -19.08 -12.48 -0.40
N THR A 371 -18.69 -13.34 -1.34
CA THR A 371 -17.51 -14.20 -1.18
C THR A 371 -16.22 -13.41 -1.20
N ALA A 372 -16.15 -12.31 -1.96
CA ALA A 372 -15.00 -11.41 -1.96
C ALA A 372 -14.81 -10.70 -0.60
N LEU A 373 -15.90 -10.12 -0.06
CA LEU A 373 -15.90 -9.47 1.25
C LEU A 373 -15.52 -10.46 2.36
N ALA A 374 -16.15 -11.63 2.37
CA ALA A 374 -15.90 -12.65 3.36
C ALA A 374 -14.45 -13.19 3.27
N ALA A 375 -13.92 -13.42 2.07
CA ALA A 375 -12.53 -13.82 1.88
C ALA A 375 -11.53 -12.76 2.40
N GLY A 376 -11.81 -11.47 2.15
CA GLY A 376 -11.00 -10.35 2.64
C GLY A 376 -11.01 -10.26 4.17
N LEU A 377 -12.18 -10.37 4.79
CA LEU A 377 -12.36 -10.40 6.25
C LEU A 377 -11.63 -11.59 6.89
N ARG A 378 -11.71 -12.78 6.28
CA ARG A 378 -11.00 -13.98 6.75
C ARG A 378 -9.48 -13.79 6.69
N ARG A 379 -8.97 -13.21 5.59
CA ARG A 379 -7.53 -12.89 5.44
C ARG A 379 -7.08 -11.90 6.51
N TYR A 380 -7.88 -10.88 6.81
CA TYR A 380 -7.62 -9.94 7.91
C TYR A 380 -7.59 -10.65 9.28
N ASN A 381 -8.56 -11.54 9.55
CA ASN A 381 -8.60 -12.29 10.81
C ASN A 381 -7.31 -13.07 11.05
N ILE A 382 -6.87 -13.83 10.04
CA ILE A 382 -5.66 -14.66 10.10
C ILE A 382 -4.42 -13.79 10.35
N ALA A 383 -4.26 -12.70 9.61
CA ALA A 383 -3.12 -11.79 9.76
C ALA A 383 -3.09 -11.10 11.14
N SER A 384 -4.25 -10.68 11.65
CA SER A 384 -4.37 -10.01 12.95
C SER A 384 -4.10 -10.97 14.11
N ALA A 385 -4.51 -12.23 14.01
CA ALA A 385 -4.24 -13.26 15.00
C ALA A 385 -2.75 -13.59 15.10
N GLN A 386 -2.03 -13.64 13.97
CA GLN A 386 -0.58 -13.86 13.95
C GLN A 386 0.19 -12.71 14.63
N SER A 387 -0.30 -11.47 14.46
CA SER A 387 0.35 -10.26 14.99
C SER A 387 0.12 -10.04 16.49
N ARG A 388 -0.97 -10.57 17.06
CA ARG A 388 -1.30 -10.40 18.49
C ARG A 388 -0.46 -11.25 19.44
N GLY A 389 0.42 -12.12 18.93
CA GLY A 389 1.20 -13.04 19.75
C GLY A 389 0.30 -14.11 20.38
N LEU A 390 0.67 -15.36 20.20
CA LEU A 390 0.01 -16.50 20.82
C LEU A 390 -0.03 -16.33 22.35
N ILE A 391 -1.18 -15.93 22.92
CA ILE A 391 -1.54 -16.40 24.25
C ILE A 391 -1.92 -17.87 24.04
N SER A 392 -0.91 -18.73 24.10
CA SER A 392 -1.09 -20.17 24.15
C SER A 392 -1.90 -20.47 25.41
N THR A 393 -3.23 -20.55 25.29
CA THR A 393 -4.04 -21.28 26.27
C THR A 393 -3.52 -22.70 26.26
N GLY A 394 -3.19 -23.24 27.45
CA GLY A 394 -2.35 -24.43 27.69
C GLY A 394 -2.74 -25.76 27.04
N ASN A 395 -3.63 -25.79 26.04
CA ASN A 395 -4.02 -26.94 25.23
C ASN A 395 -3.68 -26.82 23.74
N GLY A 396 -2.92 -25.81 23.28
CA GLY A 396 -2.43 -25.74 21.90
C GLY A 396 -3.51 -25.55 20.82
N VAL A 397 -4.77 -25.29 21.20
CA VAL A 397 -5.86 -24.97 20.26
C VAL A 397 -5.95 -23.45 20.12
N ILE A 398 -5.55 -22.94 18.95
CA ILE A 398 -5.75 -21.54 18.56
C ILE A 398 -7.25 -21.34 18.35
N THR A 399 -7.92 -20.67 19.29
CA THR A 399 -9.33 -20.32 19.12
C THR A 399 -9.41 -18.94 18.47
N LEU A 400 -9.50 -18.90 17.14
CA LEU A 400 -9.86 -17.67 16.44
C LEU A 400 -11.32 -17.36 16.77
N HIS A 401 -11.61 -16.17 17.28
CA HIS A 401 -13.00 -15.72 17.29
C HIS A 401 -13.46 -15.59 15.83
N PRO A 402 -14.58 -16.23 15.46
CA PRO A 402 -15.08 -16.14 14.10
C PRO A 402 -15.46 -14.69 13.81
N ILE A 403 -14.80 -14.10 12.81
CA ILE A 403 -15.15 -12.76 12.30
C ILE A 403 -16.38 -12.86 11.40
N LEU A 404 -16.71 -14.03 10.85
CA LEU A 404 -17.85 -14.17 9.95
C LEU A 404 -19.01 -14.86 10.67
N PRO A 405 -20.26 -14.53 10.30
CA PRO A 405 -21.42 -15.32 10.67
C PRO A 405 -21.29 -16.77 10.17
N PRO A 406 -21.80 -17.78 10.90
CA PRO A 406 -21.66 -19.19 10.51
C PRO A 406 -22.16 -19.50 9.10
N GLU A 407 -23.25 -18.87 8.69
CA GLU A 407 -23.87 -19.06 7.38
C GLU A 407 -22.94 -18.57 6.26
N VAL A 408 -22.27 -17.44 6.47
CA VAL A 408 -21.30 -16.87 5.52
C VAL A 408 -20.02 -17.72 5.48
N ASP A 409 -19.55 -18.19 6.64
CA ASP A 409 -18.39 -19.07 6.75
C ASP A 409 -18.59 -20.38 5.98
N MET A 410 -19.80 -20.95 6.00
CA MET A 410 -20.14 -22.14 5.20
C MET A 410 -20.04 -21.88 3.68
N ILE A 411 -20.48 -20.71 3.22
CA ILE A 411 -20.47 -20.35 1.79
C ILE A 411 -19.03 -20.20 1.25
N ILE A 412 -18.11 -19.69 2.06
CA ILE A 412 -16.70 -19.53 1.66
C ILE A 412 -15.81 -20.73 2.01
N ASP A 413 -16.39 -21.84 2.48
CA ASP A 413 -15.60 -23.04 2.72
C ASP A 413 -15.04 -23.55 1.39
N THR A 414 -13.72 -23.67 1.31
CA THR A 414 -13.00 -24.11 0.12
C THR A 414 -13.03 -25.64 -0.06
N ALA A 415 -13.53 -26.38 0.94
CA ALA A 415 -13.61 -27.84 0.89
C ALA A 415 -14.35 -28.33 -0.35
N GLN A 416 -13.80 -29.37 -1.00
CA GLN A 416 -14.40 -30.03 -2.17
C GLN A 416 -14.89 -29.05 -3.25
N ASN A 417 -14.09 -28.03 -3.56
CA ASN A 417 -14.45 -27.00 -4.55
C ASN A 417 -15.70 -26.18 -4.19
N TYR A 418 -15.80 -25.76 -2.92
CA TYR A 418 -16.92 -24.96 -2.42
C TYR A 418 -18.26 -25.69 -2.47
N ASP A 419 -18.29 -26.98 -2.12
CA ASP A 419 -19.48 -27.84 -2.16
C ASP A 419 -20.67 -27.23 -1.40
N SER A 420 -20.45 -26.66 -0.21
CA SER A 420 -21.49 -25.98 0.56
C SER A 420 -22.13 -24.81 -0.18
N TYR A 421 -21.32 -23.99 -0.88
CA TYR A 421 -21.85 -22.93 -1.75
C TYR A 421 -22.61 -23.52 -2.94
N GLN A 422 -22.08 -24.55 -3.59
CA GLN A 422 -22.72 -25.13 -4.78
C GLN A 422 -24.11 -25.70 -4.43
N GLN A 423 -24.24 -26.43 -3.32
CA GLN A 423 -25.51 -26.94 -2.80
C GLN A 423 -26.48 -25.81 -2.45
N HIS A 424 -25.97 -24.75 -1.81
CA HIS A 424 -26.78 -23.58 -1.49
C HIS A 424 -27.28 -22.87 -2.76
N TYR A 425 -26.42 -22.66 -3.76
CA TYR A 425 -26.73 -22.00 -5.02
C TYR A 425 -27.81 -22.75 -5.83
N GLN A 426 -27.81 -24.09 -5.81
CA GLN A 426 -28.83 -24.90 -6.49
C GLN A 426 -30.25 -24.59 -5.98
N THR A 427 -30.39 -24.33 -4.67
CA THR A 427 -31.68 -24.01 -4.06
C THR A 427 -32.00 -22.52 -4.10
N ASN A 428 -30.96 -21.67 -4.15
CA ASN A 428 -31.07 -20.21 -4.11
C ASN A 428 -30.20 -19.56 -5.19
N PRO A 429 -30.56 -19.64 -6.48
CA PRO A 429 -29.76 -19.02 -7.54
C PRO A 429 -29.79 -17.49 -7.44
N GLY A 430 -28.66 -16.87 -7.78
CA GLY A 430 -28.42 -15.43 -7.72
C GLY A 430 -27.15 -15.04 -8.48
N ILE A 431 -26.56 -13.87 -8.20
CA ILE A 431 -25.31 -13.46 -8.86
C ILE A 431 -24.19 -14.42 -8.43
N PRO A 432 -23.57 -15.16 -9.35
CA PRO A 432 -22.74 -16.31 -8.99
C PRO A 432 -21.31 -15.91 -8.60
N PHE A 433 -20.75 -16.61 -7.62
CA PHE A 433 -19.31 -16.74 -7.45
C PHE A 433 -18.77 -17.71 -8.52
N LEU A 434 -18.04 -17.19 -9.52
CA LEU A 434 -17.70 -17.94 -10.74
C LEU A 434 -16.63 -19.01 -10.57
N THR A 435 -15.67 -18.84 -9.66
CA THR A 435 -14.54 -19.76 -9.48
C THR A 435 -14.93 -21.25 -9.37
N PRO A 436 -15.85 -21.66 -8.49
CA PRO A 436 -16.27 -23.06 -8.39
C PRO A 436 -16.91 -23.56 -9.69
N HIS A 437 -17.75 -22.76 -10.34
CA HIS A 437 -18.45 -23.13 -11.57
C HIS A 437 -17.48 -23.34 -12.74
N ILE A 438 -16.46 -22.48 -12.87
CA ILE A 438 -15.43 -22.62 -13.90
C ILE A 438 -14.62 -23.91 -13.68
N ARG A 439 -14.27 -24.22 -12.42
CA ARG A 439 -13.55 -25.46 -12.11
C ARG A 439 -14.41 -26.70 -12.39
N GLU A 440 -15.69 -26.67 -12.03
CA GLU A 440 -16.62 -27.77 -12.34
C GLU A 440 -16.74 -27.99 -13.85
N TYR A 441 -16.87 -26.91 -14.63
CA TYR A 441 -16.88 -27.00 -16.09
C TYR A 441 -15.60 -27.64 -16.65
N GLN A 442 -14.43 -27.29 -16.11
CA GLN A 442 -13.15 -27.86 -16.54
C GLN A 442 -13.04 -29.37 -16.24
N LEU A 443 -13.65 -29.84 -15.15
CA LEU A 443 -13.57 -31.23 -14.70
C LEU A 443 -14.65 -32.13 -15.32
N HIS A 444 -15.87 -31.63 -15.42
CA HIS A 444 -17.07 -32.41 -15.73
C HIS A 444 -17.81 -31.93 -16.98
N GLY A 445 -17.33 -30.85 -17.61
CA GLY A 445 -17.93 -30.24 -18.78
C GLY A 445 -19.21 -29.47 -18.49
N GLU A 446 -19.94 -29.16 -19.55
CA GLU A 446 -21.16 -28.35 -19.50
C GLU A 446 -22.28 -28.86 -18.58
N PRO A 447 -22.52 -30.20 -18.44
CA PRO A 447 -23.59 -30.67 -17.55
C PRO A 447 -23.46 -30.17 -16.11
N ALA A 448 -22.24 -29.91 -15.65
CA ALA A 448 -21.96 -29.48 -14.28
C ALA A 448 -22.27 -28.00 -14.01
N ILE A 449 -22.42 -27.17 -15.05
CA ILE A 449 -22.75 -25.74 -14.92
C ILE A 449 -24.18 -25.41 -15.37
N ARG A 450 -25.05 -26.41 -15.46
CA ARG A 450 -26.42 -26.25 -15.96
C ARG A 450 -27.20 -25.16 -15.20
N ASP A 451 -27.09 -25.15 -13.89
CA ASP A 451 -27.85 -24.20 -13.05
C ASP A 451 -27.34 -22.75 -13.21
N LEU A 452 -26.03 -22.58 -13.41
CA LEU A 452 -25.44 -21.30 -13.78
C LEU A 452 -25.98 -20.83 -15.14
N LEU A 453 -25.99 -21.70 -16.15
CA LEU A 453 -26.50 -21.36 -17.48
C LEU A 453 -28.01 -21.00 -17.45
N LEU A 454 -28.80 -21.70 -16.64
CA LEU A 454 -30.22 -21.39 -16.44
C LEU A 454 -30.42 -20.02 -15.77
N TYR A 455 -29.54 -19.63 -14.84
CA TYR A 455 -29.57 -18.30 -14.24
C TYR A 455 -29.28 -17.22 -15.28
N LEU A 456 -28.20 -17.37 -16.08
CA LEU A 456 -27.82 -16.39 -17.10
C LEU A 456 -28.90 -16.19 -18.16
N GLN A 457 -29.64 -17.25 -18.52
CA GLN A 457 -30.77 -17.16 -19.45
C GLN A 457 -31.97 -16.38 -18.89
N ARG A 458 -32.09 -16.25 -17.57
CA ARG A 458 -33.20 -15.56 -16.90
C ARG A 458 -32.90 -14.10 -16.61
N GLN A 459 -31.67 -13.63 -16.80
CA GLN A 459 -31.38 -12.21 -16.68
C GLN A 459 -32.07 -11.45 -17.84
N PRO A 460 -32.76 -10.33 -17.55
CA PRO A 460 -33.38 -9.54 -18.60
C PRO A 460 -32.29 -9.01 -19.53
N SER A 461 -32.38 -9.36 -20.81
CA SER A 461 -31.51 -8.80 -21.85
C SER A 461 -31.78 -7.30 -21.94
N THR A 462 -30.89 -6.48 -21.38
CA THR A 462 -30.76 -5.08 -21.79
C THR A 462 -30.15 -5.08 -23.19
N GLU A 463 -31.00 -5.27 -24.20
CA GLU A 463 -30.66 -4.84 -25.56
C GLU A 463 -30.54 -3.30 -25.59
N PRO A 464 -29.59 -2.75 -26.36
CA PRO A 464 -29.17 -1.35 -26.30
C PRO A 464 -30.22 -0.31 -26.67
#